data_AF-A0A0E9M1U6-F1
#
_entry.id   AF-A0A0E9M1U6-F1
#
_cell.length_a   1.000
_cell.length_b   1.000
_cell.length_c   1.000
_cell.angle_alpha   90.00
_cell.angle_beta   90.00
_cell.angle_gamma   90.00
#
_symmetry.space_group_name_H-M   'P 1'
#
loop_
_entity.id
_entity.type
_entity.pdbx_description
1 polymer ?
#
loop_
_entity_poly.entity_id
_entity_poly.type
_entity_poly.pdbx_seq_one_letter_code
_entity_poly.pdbx_strand_id
1 'polypeptide(L)'
;MKRNNNIEPTNGMLTNPMDAGTDEFKDFQSILLNKAKNRSEAQRREIELLSIKFQMQDYLESEETKLKLPGEFLKEYLKTLGIPQKKFAHYIEINPSNLSKLINGERPINYELAIILGKIFNNDPMLWIEIQAKNELKKIQKTKTRSFNNYSLKDLLT
;
A
#
# COMPACT_ATOMS: atom_id res chain seq x y z
N MET A 1 -19.75 25.47 32.19
CA MET A 1 -18.56 25.65 31.32
C MET A 1 -17.83 24.32 31.20
N LYS A 2 -17.79 23.71 30.01
CA LYS A 2 -16.97 22.52 29.76
C LYS A 2 -15.51 22.96 29.73
N ARG A 3 -14.67 22.40 30.62
CA ARG A 3 -13.22 22.65 30.61
C ARG A 3 -12.64 21.97 29.37
N ASN A 4 -12.22 22.77 28.40
CA ASN A 4 -11.54 22.31 27.20
C ASN A 4 -10.06 22.13 27.58
N ASN A 5 -9.68 20.94 28.03
CA ASN A 5 -8.30 20.62 28.41
C ASN A 5 -7.46 20.24 27.19
N ASN A 6 -7.42 21.11 26.18
CA ASN A 6 -6.36 21.05 25.16
C ASN A 6 -5.12 21.71 25.77
N ILE A 7 -4.38 20.94 26.57
CA ILE A 7 -3.05 21.34 27.00
C ILE A 7 -2.14 21.05 25.80
N GLU A 8 -1.85 22.07 24.99
CA GLU A 8 -0.78 21.96 24.02
C GLU A 8 0.54 21.81 24.78
N PRO A 9 1.38 20.82 24.43
CA PRO A 9 2.66 20.62 25.11
C PRO A 9 3.57 21.82 24.86
N THR A 10 3.98 22.47 25.94
CA THR A 10 4.87 23.63 25.92
C THR A 10 6.32 23.17 25.71
N ASN A 11 6.83 23.43 24.50
CA ASN A 11 8.23 23.28 24.04
C ASN A 11 8.81 21.85 23.91
N GLY A 12 9.56 21.65 22.82
CA GLY A 12 10.50 20.53 22.63
C GLY A 12 10.10 19.44 21.63
N MET A 13 8.83 19.37 21.19
CA MET A 13 8.34 18.22 20.42
C MET A 13 8.94 18.02 19.02
N LEU A 14 9.65 19.01 18.45
CA LEU A 14 10.12 18.95 17.06
C LEU A 14 11.58 19.40 16.85
N THR A 15 12.31 19.74 17.92
CA THR A 15 13.68 20.30 17.77
C THR A 15 14.78 19.37 18.29
N ASN A 16 14.47 18.43 19.19
CA ASN A 16 15.39 17.41 19.69
C ASN A 16 14.71 16.02 19.69
N PRO A 17 15.46 14.91 19.49
CA PRO A 17 14.94 13.56 19.71
C PRO A 17 14.38 13.44 21.13
N MET A 18 13.12 13.01 21.24
CA MET A 18 12.45 12.85 22.54
C MET A 18 13.03 11.63 23.27
N ASP A 19 13.46 11.81 24.53
CA ASP A 19 13.94 10.69 25.36
C ASP A 19 12.74 9.84 25.83
N ALA A 20 12.71 8.58 25.41
CA ALA A 20 11.65 7.63 25.70
C ALA A 20 11.53 7.23 27.19
N GLY A 21 12.53 7.53 28.01
CA GLY A 21 12.51 7.29 29.46
C GLY A 21 11.81 8.38 30.28
N THR A 22 11.51 9.53 29.67
CA THR A 22 10.97 10.71 30.36
C THR A 22 9.49 10.61 30.66
N ASP A 23 9.03 11.34 31.68
CA ASP A 23 7.59 11.46 31.97
C ASP A 23 6.86 12.22 30.85
N GLU A 24 7.54 13.15 30.18
CA GLU A 24 7.04 13.87 29.00
C GLU A 24 6.68 12.90 27.85
N PHE A 25 7.53 11.90 27.60
CA PHE A 25 7.24 10.87 26.60
C PHE A 25 6.03 10.01 26.99
N LYS A 26 5.90 9.63 28.27
CA LYS A 26 4.73 8.88 28.78
C LYS A 26 3.44 9.69 28.64
N ASP A 27 3.50 11.00 28.87
CA ASP A 27 2.37 11.91 28.67
C ASP A 27 1.98 11.98 27.20
N PHE A 28 2.97 12.12 26.30
CA PHE A 28 2.73 12.08 24.86
C PHE A 28 2.13 10.75 24.39
N GLN A 29 2.66 9.62 24.87
CA GLN A 29 2.09 8.29 24.60
C GLN A 29 0.64 8.22 25.08
N SER A 30 0.34 8.75 26.26
CA SER A 30 -1.02 8.78 26.81
C SER A 30 -1.98 9.60 25.94
N ILE A 31 -1.52 10.73 25.40
CA ILE A 31 -2.28 11.54 24.44
C ILE A 31 -2.54 10.76 23.15
N LEU A 32 -1.51 10.12 22.57
CA LEU A 32 -1.67 9.31 21.36
C LEU A 32 -2.63 8.13 21.57
N LEU A 33 -2.52 7.45 22.72
CA LEU A 33 -3.41 6.33 23.09
C LEU A 33 -4.85 6.80 23.26
N ASN A 34 -5.07 7.94 23.93
CA ASN A 34 -6.41 8.52 24.06
C ASN A 34 -6.99 8.89 22.70
N LYS A 35 -6.19 9.57 21.85
CA LYS A 35 -6.59 9.95 20.50
C LYS A 35 -6.94 8.72 19.67
N ALA A 36 -6.13 7.66 19.73
CA ALA A 36 -6.37 6.39 19.05
C ALA A 36 -7.66 5.70 19.53
N LYS A 37 -7.89 5.63 20.86
CA LYS A 37 -9.11 5.07 21.45
C LYS A 37 -10.36 5.80 20.97
N ASN A 38 -10.30 7.12 20.88
CA ASN A 38 -11.42 7.99 20.53
C ASN A 38 -11.57 8.27 19.02
N ARG A 39 -10.84 7.58 18.14
CA ARG A 39 -11.01 7.72 16.68
C ARG A 39 -12.37 7.19 16.24
N SER A 40 -13.00 7.89 15.30
CA SER A 40 -14.18 7.39 14.59
C SER A 40 -13.83 6.18 13.72
N GLU A 41 -14.82 5.33 13.42
CA GLU A 41 -14.66 4.19 12.51
C GLU A 41 -14.21 4.61 11.10
N ALA A 42 -14.64 5.78 10.63
CA ALA A 42 -14.20 6.31 9.34
C ALA A 42 -12.69 6.63 9.34
N GLN A 43 -12.20 7.29 10.39
CA GLN A 43 -10.78 7.61 10.54
C GLN A 43 -9.93 6.35 10.72
N ARG A 44 -10.43 5.33 11.44
CA ARG A 44 -9.74 4.04 11.58
C ARG A 44 -9.54 3.40 10.22
N ARG A 45 -10.62 3.31 9.42
CA ARG A 45 -10.54 2.78 8.05
C ARG A 45 -9.56 3.57 7.20
N GLU A 46 -9.62 4.90 7.22
CA GLU A 46 -8.71 5.74 6.44
C GLU A 46 -7.24 5.46 6.77
N ILE A 47 -6.90 5.30 8.05
CA ILE A 47 -5.54 4.95 8.49
C ILE A 47 -5.14 3.56 8.00
N GLU A 48 -6.04 2.58 8.06
CA GLU A 48 -5.77 1.23 7.57
C GLU A 48 -5.52 1.25 6.05
N LEU A 49 -6.34 1.99 5.29
CA LEU A 49 -6.14 2.14 3.84
C LEU A 49 -4.82 2.83 3.51
N LEU A 50 -4.47 3.88 4.26
CA LEU A 50 -3.20 4.58 4.13
C LEU A 50 -2.02 3.66 4.44
N SER A 51 -2.15 2.80 5.46
CA SER A 51 -1.12 1.81 5.78
C SER A 51 -0.89 0.84 4.62
N ILE A 52 -1.94 0.35 3.97
CA ILE A 52 -1.80 -0.54 2.79
C ILE A 52 -1.11 0.20 1.64
N LYS A 53 -1.47 1.47 1.41
CA LYS A 53 -0.78 2.32 0.41
C LYS A 53 0.71 2.44 0.70
N PHE A 54 1.12 2.71 1.94
CA PHE A 54 2.54 2.80 2.27
C PHE A 54 3.25 1.47 2.08
N GLN A 55 2.64 0.34 2.45
CA GLN A 55 3.20 -0.98 2.19
C GLN A 55 3.40 -1.26 0.69
N MET A 56 2.50 -0.76 -0.17
CA MET A 56 2.64 -0.84 -1.63
C MET A 56 3.84 0.00 -2.12
N GLN A 57 4.00 1.21 -1.60
CA GLN A 57 5.12 2.10 -1.93
C GLN A 57 6.46 1.51 -1.45
N ASP A 58 6.51 1.06 -0.20
CA ASP A 58 7.68 0.39 0.36
C ASP A 58 8.07 -0.84 -0.46
N TYR A 59 7.08 -1.60 -0.95
CA TYR A 59 7.34 -2.72 -1.85
C TYR A 59 7.96 -2.30 -3.19
N LEU A 60 7.58 -1.15 -3.74
CA LEU A 60 8.16 -0.62 -4.97
C LEU A 60 9.61 -0.16 -4.79
N GLU A 61 9.94 0.35 -3.61
CA GLU A 61 11.31 0.76 -3.27
C GLU A 61 12.18 -0.40 -2.77
N SER A 62 11.59 -1.53 -2.37
CA SER A 62 12.35 -2.62 -1.77
C SER A 62 13.13 -3.47 -2.77
N GLU A 63 14.33 -3.89 -2.38
CA GLU A 63 15.10 -4.93 -3.09
C GLU A 63 14.67 -6.36 -2.70
N GLU A 64 13.50 -6.51 -2.08
CA GLU A 64 13.05 -7.79 -1.54
C GLU A 64 12.87 -8.85 -2.64
N THR A 65 13.34 -10.07 -2.41
CA THR A 65 13.26 -11.16 -3.39
C THR A 65 11.87 -11.78 -3.47
N LYS A 66 11.10 -11.69 -2.37
CA LYS A 66 9.73 -12.18 -2.31
C LYS A 66 8.81 -11.24 -3.08
N LEU A 67 8.08 -11.80 -4.04
CA LEU A 67 7.10 -11.04 -4.80
C LEU A 67 5.82 -10.87 -3.96
N LYS A 68 5.30 -9.64 -3.94
CA LYS A 68 3.92 -9.35 -3.55
C LYS A 68 3.11 -9.03 -4.78
N LEU A 69 2.00 -9.72 -4.98
CA LEU A 69 1.16 -9.54 -6.15
C LEU A 69 0.22 -8.34 -5.96
N PRO A 70 -0.11 -7.58 -7.03
CA PRO A 70 -1.14 -6.54 -6.93
C PRO A 70 -2.47 -7.08 -6.36
N GLY A 71 -2.82 -8.31 -6.74
CA GLY A 71 -4.01 -9.01 -6.25
C GLY A 71 -4.03 -9.27 -4.74
N GLU A 72 -2.86 -9.42 -4.10
CA GLU A 72 -2.76 -9.60 -2.65
C GLU A 72 -3.08 -8.30 -1.92
N PHE A 73 -2.57 -7.17 -2.39
CA PHE A 73 -2.93 -5.85 -1.86
C PHE A 73 -4.42 -5.56 -2.03
N LEU A 74 -5.00 -5.88 -3.19
CA LEU A 74 -6.45 -5.75 -3.40
C LEU A 74 -7.24 -6.60 -2.39
N LYS A 75 -6.82 -7.85 -2.16
CA LYS A 75 -7.45 -8.71 -1.16
C LYS A 75 -7.36 -8.12 0.25
N GLU A 76 -6.25 -7.46 0.58
CA GLU A 76 -6.06 -6.76 1.85
C GLU A 76 -7.01 -5.57 1.99
N TYR A 77 -7.10 -4.70 0.97
CA TYR A 77 -8.09 -3.61 0.94
C TYR A 77 -9.51 -4.12 1.20
N LEU A 78 -9.93 -5.17 0.50
CA LEU A 78 -11.28 -5.72 0.64
C LEU A 78 -11.52 -6.34 2.01
N LYS A 79 -10.51 -7.03 2.57
CA LYS A 79 -10.58 -7.61 3.91
C LYS A 79 -10.72 -6.54 4.98
N THR A 80 -9.91 -5.49 4.91
CA THR A 80 -9.92 -4.33 5.83
C THR A 80 -11.28 -3.63 5.82
N LEU A 81 -11.89 -3.49 4.64
CA LEU A 81 -13.21 -2.87 4.49
C LEU A 81 -14.39 -3.82 4.76
N GLY A 82 -14.14 -5.11 5.01
CA GLY A 82 -15.19 -6.12 5.16
C GLY A 82 -16.02 -6.34 3.89
N ILE A 83 -15.46 -6.06 2.70
CA ILE A 83 -16.15 -6.17 1.42
C ILE A 83 -15.94 -7.58 0.83
N PRO A 84 -17.02 -8.35 0.58
CA PRO A 84 -16.89 -9.64 -0.09
C PRO A 84 -16.36 -9.47 -1.52
N GLN A 85 -15.40 -10.30 -1.94
CA GLN A 85 -14.83 -10.26 -3.30
C GLN A 85 -15.91 -10.35 -4.38
N LYS A 86 -16.92 -11.21 -4.18
CA LYS A 86 -18.06 -11.29 -5.11
C LYS A 86 -18.76 -9.95 -5.26
N LYS A 87 -19.07 -9.25 -4.15
CA LYS A 87 -19.70 -7.93 -4.19
C LYS A 87 -18.82 -6.92 -4.93
N PHE A 88 -17.52 -6.92 -4.65
CA PHE A 88 -16.57 -6.04 -5.31
C PHE A 88 -16.50 -6.30 -6.82
N ALA A 89 -16.41 -7.56 -7.25
CA ALA A 89 -16.36 -7.93 -8.66
C ALA A 89 -17.56 -7.38 -9.44
N HIS A 90 -18.77 -7.54 -8.90
CA HIS A 90 -20.00 -7.00 -9.53
C HIS A 90 -19.98 -5.47 -9.57
N TYR A 91 -19.47 -4.81 -8.53
CA TYR A 91 -19.38 -3.35 -8.47
C TYR A 91 -18.45 -2.76 -9.53
N ILE A 92 -17.33 -3.43 -9.82
CA ILE A 92 -16.39 -3.03 -10.88
C ILE A 92 -16.70 -3.70 -12.23
N GLU A 93 -17.90 -4.27 -12.38
CA GLU A 93 -18.41 -4.85 -13.62
C GLU A 93 -17.55 -5.99 -14.21
N ILE A 94 -16.87 -6.76 -13.35
CA ILE A 94 -16.14 -7.95 -13.78
C ILE A 94 -16.72 -9.23 -13.18
N ASN A 95 -16.54 -10.34 -13.90
CA ASN A 95 -16.95 -11.65 -13.42
C ASN A 95 -16.17 -12.04 -12.14
N PRO A 96 -16.80 -12.62 -11.09
CA PRO A 96 -16.09 -13.03 -9.87
C PRO A 96 -14.92 -14.00 -10.13
N SER A 97 -15.03 -14.85 -11.15
CA SER A 97 -13.91 -15.72 -11.58
C SER A 97 -12.72 -14.90 -12.09
N ASN A 98 -12.96 -13.81 -12.82
CA ASN A 98 -11.89 -12.92 -13.29
C ASN A 98 -11.21 -12.20 -12.13
N LEU A 99 -11.99 -11.71 -11.15
CA LEU A 99 -11.42 -11.12 -9.94
C LEU A 99 -10.56 -12.14 -9.16
N SER A 100 -11.02 -13.38 -9.03
CA SER A 100 -10.26 -14.44 -8.37
C SER A 100 -8.92 -14.69 -9.05
N LYS A 101 -8.90 -14.79 -10.38
CA LYS A 101 -7.66 -14.95 -11.17
C LYS A 101 -6.71 -13.77 -11.02
N LEU A 102 -7.24 -12.54 -10.93
CA LEU A 102 -6.44 -11.35 -10.66
C LEU A 102 -5.83 -11.40 -9.25
N ILE A 103 -6.62 -11.77 -8.24
CA ILE A 103 -6.14 -11.92 -6.86
C ILE A 103 -5.03 -12.97 -6.75
N ASN A 104 -5.13 -14.07 -7.49
CA ASN A 104 -4.13 -15.13 -7.52
C ASN A 104 -2.93 -14.84 -8.45
N GLY A 105 -2.94 -13.71 -9.16
CA GLY A 105 -1.89 -13.34 -10.12
C GLY A 105 -1.86 -14.18 -11.41
N GLU A 106 -2.93 -14.91 -11.70
CA GLU A 106 -3.15 -15.62 -12.98
C GLU A 106 -3.54 -14.63 -14.10
N ARG A 107 -4.09 -13.47 -13.73
CA ARG A 107 -4.35 -12.36 -14.65
C ARG A 107 -3.69 -11.08 -14.15
N PRO A 108 -3.01 -10.32 -15.02
CA PRO A 108 -2.42 -9.05 -14.63
C PRO A 108 -3.51 -8.01 -14.36
N ILE A 109 -3.18 -7.01 -13.54
CA ILE A 109 -3.96 -5.76 -13.48
C ILE A 109 -3.66 -4.96 -14.74
N ASN A 110 -4.70 -4.62 -15.49
CA ASN A 110 -4.59 -3.74 -16.66
C ASN A 110 -4.80 -2.26 -16.27
N TYR A 111 -4.56 -1.35 -17.21
CA TYR A 111 -4.69 0.10 -16.98
C TYR A 111 -6.09 0.53 -16.56
N GLU A 112 -7.13 -0.06 -17.15
CA GLU A 112 -8.53 0.24 -16.81
C GLU A 112 -8.84 -0.10 -15.35
N LEU A 113 -8.47 -1.31 -14.92
CA LEU A 113 -8.62 -1.73 -13.53
C LEU A 113 -7.78 -0.85 -12.60
N ALA A 114 -6.54 -0.52 -12.96
CA ALA A 114 -5.72 0.37 -12.14
C ALA A 114 -6.39 1.74 -11.92
N ILE A 115 -7.03 2.32 -12.95
CA ILE A 115 -7.79 3.57 -12.83
C ILE A 115 -8.99 3.40 -11.89
N ILE A 116 -9.75 2.30 -12.04
CA ILE A 116 -10.90 1.99 -11.17
C ILE A 116 -10.45 1.84 -9.71
N LEU A 117 -9.40 1.06 -9.46
CA LEU A 117 -8.87 0.85 -8.12
C LEU A 117 -8.31 2.15 -7.51
N GLY A 118 -7.62 2.97 -8.30
CA GLY A 118 -7.13 4.27 -7.87
C GLY A 118 -8.27 5.20 -7.44
N LYS A 119 -9.37 5.24 -8.20
CA LYS A 119 -10.58 6.00 -7.83
C LYS A 119 -11.24 5.47 -6.56
N ILE A 120 -11.37 4.15 -6.41
CA ILE A 120 -12.06 3.54 -5.26
C ILE A 120 -11.26 3.74 -3.96
N PHE A 121 -9.94 3.55 -4.01
CA PHE A 121 -9.07 3.60 -2.83
C PHE A 121 -8.35 4.93 -2.64
N ASN A 122 -8.67 5.94 -3.46
CA ASN A 122 -8.05 7.27 -3.43
C ASN A 122 -6.52 7.24 -3.50
N ASN A 123 -5.99 6.44 -4.43
CA ASN A 123 -4.56 6.25 -4.67
C ASN A 123 -4.21 6.48 -6.14
N ASP A 124 -2.94 6.73 -6.41
CA ASP A 124 -2.45 6.84 -7.78
C ASP A 124 -2.63 5.50 -8.53
N PRO A 125 -3.34 5.47 -9.68
CA PRO A 125 -3.43 4.28 -10.52
C PRO A 125 -2.06 3.67 -10.89
N MET A 126 -1.02 4.50 -11.04
CA MET A 126 0.33 4.03 -11.39
C MET A 126 0.89 3.07 -10.37
N LEU A 127 0.53 3.21 -9.10
CA LEU A 127 0.98 2.32 -8.03
C LEU A 127 0.67 0.85 -8.33
N TRP A 128 -0.50 0.56 -8.92
CA TRP A 128 -0.88 -0.80 -9.30
C TRP A 128 -0.09 -1.33 -10.49
N ILE A 129 0.16 -0.46 -11.48
CA ILE A 129 0.89 -0.79 -12.70
C ILE A 129 2.37 -1.02 -12.41
N GLU A 130 2.97 -0.19 -11.58
CA GLU A 130 4.38 -0.31 -11.20
C GLU A 130 4.65 -1.61 -10.44
N ILE A 131 3.73 -2.03 -9.55
CA ILE A 131 3.86 -3.32 -8.85
C ILE A 131 3.79 -4.48 -9.83
N GLN A 132 2.85 -4.42 -10.79
CA GLN A 132 2.74 -5.42 -11.85
C GLN A 132 4.03 -5.49 -12.69
N ALA A 133 4.53 -4.34 -13.16
CA ALA A 133 5.73 -4.25 -13.97
C ALA A 133 6.98 -4.73 -13.22
N LYS A 134 7.15 -4.33 -11.95
CA LYS A 134 8.24 -4.78 -11.09
C LYS A 134 8.26 -6.31 -10.97
N ASN A 135 7.09 -6.92 -10.77
CA ASN A 135 6.95 -8.38 -10.68
C ASN A 135 7.27 -9.09 -11.99
N GLU A 136 6.78 -8.56 -13.11
CA GLU A 136 7.04 -9.12 -14.44
C GLU A 136 8.52 -9.05 -14.79
N LEU A 137 9.16 -7.90 -14.55
CA LEU A 137 10.59 -7.73 -14.78
C LEU A 137 11.42 -8.74 -13.95
N LYS A 138 11.13 -8.87 -12.65
CA LYS A 138 11.78 -9.86 -11.78
C LYS A 138 11.60 -11.31 -12.29
N LYS A 139 10.40 -11.67 -12.75
CA LYS A 139 10.13 -13.01 -13.33
C LYS A 139 10.91 -13.25 -14.61
N ILE A 140 10.94 -12.28 -15.51
CA ILE A 140 11.63 -12.38 -16.79
C ILE A 140 13.15 -12.44 -16.60
N GLN A 141 13.70 -11.57 -15.76
CA GLN A 141 15.13 -11.55 -15.44
C GLN A 141 15.60 -12.89 -14.84
N LYS A 142 14.79 -13.53 -13.99
CA LYS A 142 15.11 -14.84 -13.40
C LYS A 142 15.07 -15.99 -14.41
N THR A 143 14.25 -15.90 -15.45
CA THR A 143 14.05 -16.99 -16.42
C THR A 143 14.95 -16.89 -17.66
N LYS A 144 15.29 -15.67 -18.08
CA LYS A 144 15.98 -15.41 -19.37
C LYS A 144 17.35 -14.78 -19.23
N THR A 145 17.97 -14.80 -18.05
CA THR A 145 19.22 -14.07 -17.75
C THR A 145 20.31 -14.26 -18.81
N ARG A 146 20.55 -15.50 -19.26
CA ARG A 146 21.59 -15.79 -20.27
C ARG A 146 21.27 -15.24 -21.67
N SER A 147 20.01 -15.13 -22.03
CA SER A 147 19.59 -14.65 -23.35
C SER A 147 19.79 -13.14 -23.50
N PHE A 148 19.73 -12.38 -22.41
CA PHE A 148 19.83 -10.92 -22.47
C PHE A 148 21.27 -10.42 -22.64
N ASN A 149 22.25 -11.19 -22.16
CA ASN A 149 23.67 -10.82 -22.26
C ASN A 149 24.20 -10.76 -23.71
N ASN A 150 23.44 -11.29 -24.66
CA ASN A 150 23.81 -11.32 -26.08
C ASN A 150 23.40 -10.04 -26.84
N TYR A 151 22.77 -9.09 -26.18
CA TYR A 151 22.37 -7.82 -26.79
C TYR A 151 23.27 -6.70 -26.26
N SER A 152 24.05 -6.08 -27.14
CA SER A 152 24.81 -4.87 -26.81
C SER A 152 24.71 -3.84 -27.92
N LEU A 153 24.75 -2.55 -27.55
CA LEU A 153 24.79 -1.47 -28.54
C LEU A 153 26.05 -1.55 -29.41
N LYS A 154 27.15 -2.05 -28.85
CA LYS A 154 28.42 -2.21 -29.57
C LYS A 154 28.28 -3.13 -30.78
N ASP A 155 27.52 -4.22 -30.64
CA ASP A 155 27.30 -5.18 -31.73
C ASP A 155 26.51 -4.57 -32.91
N LEU A 156 25.79 -3.47 -32.68
CA LEU A 156 25.02 -2.74 -33.72
C LEU A 156 25.81 -1.62 -34.38
N LEU A 157 26.95 -1.23 -33.82
CA LEU A 157 27.76 -0.10 -34.28
C LEU A 157 29.04 -0.52 -35.02
N THR A 158 29.28 -1.82 -35.17
CA THR A 158 30.38 -2.43 -35.95
C THR A 158 29.89 -2.97 -37.27
#